data_AF-A0AAD9C2V9-F1
#
_entry.id   AF-A0AAD9C2V9-F1
#
_cell.length_a   1.000
_cell.length_b   1.000
_cell.length_c   1.000
_cell.angle_alpha   90.00
_cell.angle_beta   90.00
_cell.angle_gamma   90.00
#
_symmetry.space_group_name_H-M   'P 1'
#
loop_
_entity.id
_entity.type
_entity.pdbx_description
1 polymer ?
#
loop_
_entity_poly.entity_id
_entity_poly.type
_entity_poly.pdbx_seq_one_letter_code
_entity_poly.pdbx_strand_id
1 'polypeptide(L)'
;MNSQQHRYRNVSSDGMDRERTPSEEGYYQGMLKATDGRKDERDRVQKKTFTKWVNKHLIKSQRHVTDLYEDLRDGHNLISLLEVLSGDTLPREKGRMRFHKLQNVQIALDFLRHRQVKLVNIRNDDIADGNPKLTLGLIWTIILHFQVSSSISDIQIIGLPEDMTAKEKLLLWSQRMTDGYQNIRCDNFTTSWRDGKLFNAVIHKHQ
;
A
#
# COMPACT_ATOMS: atom_id res chain seq x y z
N MET A 1 59.49 -66.18 0.89
CA MET A 1 60.50 -65.18 1.28
C MET A 1 59.80 -64.10 2.08
N ASN A 2 60.31 -63.83 3.29
CA ASN A 2 59.84 -62.84 4.24
C ASN A 2 59.65 -61.45 3.62
N SER A 3 58.69 -60.68 4.14
CA SER A 3 58.95 -59.38 4.80
C SER A 3 57.65 -58.82 5.40
N GLN A 4 57.65 -58.65 6.72
CA GLN A 4 56.64 -57.90 7.48
C GLN A 4 56.85 -56.39 7.28
N GLN A 5 55.78 -55.60 7.26
CA GLN A 5 55.86 -54.18 7.62
C GLN A 5 54.55 -53.65 8.24
N HIS A 6 54.77 -52.84 9.28
CA HIS A 6 53.84 -52.37 10.31
C HIS A 6 52.60 -51.60 9.79
N ARG A 7 51.42 -51.88 10.37
CA ARG A 7 50.25 -51.00 10.29
C ARG A 7 50.37 -49.90 11.34
N TYR A 8 50.56 -48.66 10.90
CA TYR A 8 50.27 -47.47 11.71
C TYR A 8 48.77 -47.16 11.62
N ARG A 9 48.09 -47.14 12.77
CA ARG A 9 46.74 -46.59 12.93
C ARG A 9 46.86 -45.07 12.97
N ASN A 10 46.35 -44.37 11.96
CA ASN A 10 46.08 -42.93 12.06
C ASN A 10 44.70 -42.74 12.71
N VAL A 11 44.72 -42.26 13.95
CA VAL A 11 43.55 -41.72 14.64
C VAL A 11 43.37 -40.29 14.15
N SER A 12 42.32 -40.02 13.38
CA SER A 12 41.94 -38.65 13.01
C SER A 12 41.27 -37.99 14.22
N SER A 13 41.96 -37.05 14.87
CA SER A 13 41.34 -36.06 15.74
C SER A 13 41.07 -34.77 14.97
N ASP A 14 40.08 -34.02 15.44
CA ASP A 14 39.65 -32.67 15.04
C ASP A 14 38.59 -32.57 13.94
N GLY A 15 37.41 -33.07 14.29
CA GLY A 15 36.19 -32.31 14.05
C GLY A 15 36.12 -31.12 15.03
N MET A 16 36.64 -29.96 14.63
CA MET A 16 36.17 -28.69 15.16
C MET A 16 35.17 -28.12 14.16
N ASP A 17 33.89 -28.13 14.54
CA ASP A 17 32.86 -27.31 13.92
C ASP A 17 33.32 -25.85 13.97
N ARG A 18 33.93 -25.38 12.88
CA ARG A 18 34.12 -23.95 12.66
C ARG A 18 32.73 -23.38 12.44
N GLU A 19 32.17 -22.72 13.44
CA GLU A 19 31.08 -21.77 13.23
C GLU A 19 31.49 -20.86 12.07
N ARG A 20 30.89 -21.08 10.90
CA ARG A 20 31.05 -20.21 9.73
C ARG A 20 30.39 -18.89 10.11
N THR A 21 31.17 -17.97 10.66
CA THR A 21 30.78 -16.56 10.72
C THR A 21 30.50 -16.12 9.29
N PRO A 22 29.30 -15.57 9.00
CA PRO A 22 28.98 -15.06 7.67
C PRO A 22 30.03 -14.03 7.29
N SER A 23 30.57 -14.12 6.07
CA SER A 23 31.42 -13.04 5.54
C SER A 23 30.64 -11.72 5.59
N GLU A 24 31.33 -10.59 5.77
CA GLU A 24 30.68 -9.27 5.74
C GLU A 24 29.81 -9.11 4.50
N GLU A 25 30.29 -9.57 3.34
CA GLU A 25 29.51 -9.62 2.09
C GLU A 25 28.22 -10.45 2.21
N GLY A 26 28.26 -11.62 2.86
CA GLY A 26 27.07 -12.44 3.11
C GLY A 26 26.06 -11.76 4.05
N TYR A 27 26.55 -10.99 5.02
CA TYR A 27 25.71 -10.18 5.91
C TYR A 27 25.03 -9.03 5.16
N TYR A 28 25.78 -8.26 4.35
CA TYR A 28 25.22 -7.18 3.52
C TYR A 28 24.22 -7.72 2.49
N GLN A 29 24.54 -8.83 1.81
CA GLN A 29 23.65 -9.48 0.86
C GLN A 29 22.35 -9.95 1.54
N GLY A 30 22.45 -10.53 2.73
CA GLY A 30 21.30 -10.97 3.53
C GLY A 30 20.42 -9.80 3.98
N MET A 31 21.05 -8.70 4.43
CA MET A 31 20.35 -7.48 4.83
C MET A 31 19.62 -6.85 3.64
N LEU A 32 20.26 -6.74 2.47
CA LEU A 32 19.64 -6.22 1.24
C LEU A 32 18.43 -7.06 0.83
N LYS A 33 18.57 -8.39 0.78
CA LYS A 33 17.46 -9.30 0.46
C LYS A 33 16.30 -9.19 1.45
N ALA A 34 16.59 -9.08 2.76
CA ALA A 34 15.56 -8.91 3.78
C ALA A 34 14.84 -7.55 3.66
N THR A 35 15.56 -6.49 3.29
CA THR A 35 14.94 -5.18 3.04
C THR A 35 14.08 -5.17 1.78
N ASP A 36 14.53 -5.84 0.72
CA ASP A 36 13.82 -5.95 -0.56
C ASP A 36 12.53 -6.77 -0.40
N GLY A 37 12.61 -7.95 0.21
CA GLY A 37 11.44 -8.79 0.47
C GLY A 37 10.39 -8.12 1.37
N ARG A 38 10.80 -7.26 2.33
CA ARG A 38 9.85 -6.46 3.13
C ARG A 38 9.17 -5.38 2.30
N LYS A 39 9.88 -4.76 1.36
CA LYS A 39 9.32 -3.72 0.49
C LYS A 39 8.30 -4.35 -0.46
N ASP A 40 8.63 -5.48 -1.06
CA ASP A 40 7.74 -6.21 -1.96
C ASP A 40 6.46 -6.65 -1.26
N GLU A 41 6.56 -7.15 -0.02
CA GLU A 41 5.38 -7.54 0.75
C GLU A 41 4.49 -6.33 1.07
N ARG A 42 5.08 -5.17 1.40
CA ARG A 42 4.31 -3.94 1.63
C ARG A 42 3.60 -3.47 0.36
N ASP A 43 4.29 -3.49 -0.78
CA ASP A 43 3.72 -3.07 -2.06
C ASP A 43 2.60 -4.05 -2.49
N ARG A 44 2.78 -5.35 -2.27
CA ARG A 44 1.75 -6.39 -2.50
C ARG A 44 0.52 -6.18 -1.63
N VAL A 45 0.70 -5.94 -0.33
CA VAL A 45 -0.41 -5.67 0.60
C VAL A 45 -1.11 -4.36 0.24
N GLN A 46 -0.36 -3.33 -0.16
CA GLN A 46 -0.93 -2.06 -0.60
C GLN A 46 -1.77 -2.24 -1.86
N LYS A 47 -1.24 -2.92 -2.90
CA LYS A 47 -1.98 -3.25 -4.12
C LYS A 47 -3.29 -3.99 -3.79
N LYS A 48 -3.23 -5.02 -2.95
CA LYS A 48 -4.41 -5.79 -2.54
C LYS A 48 -5.44 -4.92 -1.80
N THR A 49 -4.98 -4.05 -0.91
CA THR A 49 -5.84 -3.14 -0.14
C THR A 49 -6.53 -2.13 -1.07
N PHE A 50 -5.79 -1.51 -1.98
CA PHE A 50 -6.33 -0.56 -2.94
C PHE A 50 -7.28 -1.24 -3.93
N THR A 51 -6.97 -2.45 -4.39
CA THR A 51 -7.87 -3.23 -5.26
C THR A 51 -9.21 -3.48 -4.58
N LYS A 52 -9.20 -3.94 -3.32
CA LYS A 52 -10.43 -4.12 -2.53
C LYS A 52 -11.20 -2.82 -2.36
N TRP A 53 -10.51 -1.73 -2.09
CA TRP A 53 -11.12 -0.42 -1.94
C TRP A 53 -11.80 0.04 -3.24
N VAL A 54 -11.10 -0.04 -4.38
CA VAL A 54 -11.65 0.28 -5.70
C VAL A 54 -12.89 -0.56 -5.99
N ASN A 55 -12.83 -1.88 -5.76
CA ASN A 55 -13.98 -2.78 -6.00
C ASN A 55 -15.17 -2.52 -5.07
N LYS A 56 -14.95 -2.07 -3.83
CA LYS A 56 -16.04 -1.64 -2.92
C LYS A 56 -16.89 -0.54 -3.56
N HIS A 57 -16.29 0.33 -4.36
CA HIS A 57 -17.00 1.40 -5.07
C HIS A 57 -17.49 0.96 -6.44
N LEU A 58 -16.66 0.30 -7.25
CA LEU A 58 -17.01 -0.10 -8.62
C LEU A 58 -18.17 -1.09 -8.71
N ILE A 59 -18.43 -1.88 -7.67
CA ILE A 59 -19.60 -2.77 -7.66
C ILE A 59 -20.93 -2.00 -7.79
N LYS A 60 -20.98 -0.73 -7.35
CA LYS A 60 -22.15 0.15 -7.49
C LYS A 60 -22.43 0.54 -8.94
N SER A 61 -21.45 0.41 -9.83
CA SER A 61 -21.57 0.62 -11.27
C SER A 61 -21.35 -0.68 -12.07
N GLN A 62 -21.53 -1.84 -11.41
CA GLN A 62 -21.40 -3.18 -12.01
C GLN A 62 -20.03 -3.41 -12.70
N ARG A 63 -18.96 -2.83 -12.15
CA ARG A 63 -17.58 -2.96 -12.63
C ARG A 63 -16.70 -3.66 -11.60
N HIS A 64 -15.61 -4.23 -12.09
CA HIS A 64 -14.65 -4.95 -11.25
C HIS A 64 -13.24 -4.82 -11.80
N VAL A 65 -12.26 -4.77 -10.89
CA VAL A 65 -10.82 -4.77 -11.15
C VAL A 65 -10.21 -6.01 -10.51
N THR A 66 -9.52 -6.80 -11.32
CA THR A 66 -8.78 -8.00 -10.89
C THR A 66 -7.31 -7.67 -10.70
N ASP A 67 -6.69 -7.01 -11.69
CA ASP A 67 -5.35 -6.47 -11.58
C ASP A 67 -5.36 -4.94 -11.71
N LEU A 68 -5.03 -4.28 -10.60
CA LEU A 68 -4.98 -2.82 -10.52
C LEU A 68 -4.06 -2.17 -11.57
N TYR A 69 -2.99 -2.84 -12.01
CA TYR A 69 -2.02 -2.29 -12.95
C TYR A 69 -2.44 -2.47 -14.41
N GLU A 70 -3.40 -3.36 -14.68
CA GLU A 70 -3.90 -3.64 -16.03
C GLU A 70 -5.28 -3.03 -16.26
N ASP A 71 -6.22 -3.25 -15.33
CA ASP A 71 -7.64 -2.95 -15.53
C ASP A 71 -7.97 -1.46 -15.37
N LEU A 72 -6.98 -0.62 -15.03
CA LEU A 72 -7.12 0.84 -14.99
C LEU A 72 -6.57 1.54 -16.25
N ARG A 73 -5.82 0.81 -17.09
CA ARG A 73 -5.05 1.39 -18.20
C ARG A 73 -5.89 1.99 -19.32
N ASP A 74 -7.13 1.54 -19.48
CA ASP A 74 -8.04 2.10 -20.49
C ASP A 74 -8.79 3.35 -20.01
N GLY A 75 -8.64 3.72 -18.74
CA GLY A 75 -9.30 4.85 -18.10
C GLY A 75 -10.77 4.64 -17.75
N HIS A 76 -11.46 3.61 -18.25
CA HIS A 76 -12.90 3.46 -18.05
C HIS A 76 -13.26 3.20 -16.58
N ASN A 77 -12.49 2.35 -15.91
CA ASN A 77 -12.68 2.06 -14.49
C ASN A 77 -12.29 3.25 -13.59
N LEU A 78 -11.31 4.06 -13.97
CA LEU A 78 -10.99 5.31 -13.27
C LEU A 78 -12.14 6.31 -13.35
N ILE A 79 -12.70 6.51 -14.54
CA ILE A 79 -13.84 7.40 -14.73
C ILE A 79 -15.04 6.89 -13.91
N SER A 80 -15.37 5.60 -13.99
CA SER A 80 -16.48 5.03 -13.20
C SER A 80 -16.27 5.13 -11.69
N LEU A 81 -15.03 4.97 -11.22
CA LEU A 81 -14.71 5.15 -9.81
C LEU A 81 -14.98 6.60 -9.39
N LEU A 82 -14.53 7.57 -10.17
CA LEU A 82 -14.73 8.99 -9.88
C LEU A 82 -16.22 9.37 -9.90
N GLU A 83 -16.98 8.90 -10.88
CA GLU A 83 -18.45 9.11 -10.94
C GLU A 83 -19.14 8.55 -9.68
N VAL A 84 -18.77 7.35 -9.23
CA VAL A 84 -19.35 6.75 -8.02
C VAL A 84 -18.96 7.52 -6.75
N LEU A 85 -17.75 8.08 -6.70
CA LEU A 85 -17.25 8.80 -5.53
C LEU A 85 -17.81 10.23 -5.43
N SER A 86 -17.94 10.94 -6.56
CA SER A 86 -18.40 12.33 -6.58
C SER A 86 -19.90 12.49 -6.80
N GLY A 87 -20.56 11.50 -7.43
CA GLY A 87 -21.92 11.62 -7.93
C GLY A 87 -22.04 12.34 -9.28
N ASP A 88 -20.93 12.82 -9.86
CA ASP A 88 -20.93 13.49 -11.15
C ASP A 88 -20.94 12.49 -12.31
N THR A 89 -21.34 12.93 -13.50
CA THR A 89 -21.19 12.18 -14.75
C THR A 89 -20.01 12.73 -15.55
N LEU A 90 -19.13 11.85 -16.03
CA LEU A 90 -17.91 12.24 -16.74
C LEU A 90 -17.99 11.79 -18.22
N PRO A 91 -17.37 12.55 -19.16
CA PRO A 91 -17.30 12.14 -20.55
C PRO A 91 -16.41 10.91 -20.73
N ARG A 92 -16.59 10.20 -21.86
CA ARG A 92 -15.81 9.00 -22.21
C ARG A 92 -15.54 8.97 -23.70
N GLU A 93 -14.27 8.86 -24.05
CA GLU A 93 -13.87 8.53 -25.42
C GLU A 93 -14.15 7.07 -25.74
N LYS A 94 -14.75 6.85 -26.91
CA LYS A 94 -15.08 5.52 -27.41
C LYS A 94 -13.98 5.05 -28.35
N GLY A 95 -13.39 3.90 -28.06
CA GLY A 95 -12.45 3.24 -28.96
C GLY A 95 -11.45 2.39 -28.20
N ARG A 96 -10.60 1.67 -28.95
CA ARG A 96 -9.67 0.67 -28.38
C ARG A 96 -8.19 1.01 -28.57
N MET A 97 -7.88 1.96 -29.45
CA MET A 97 -6.51 2.40 -29.70
C MET A 97 -5.93 3.14 -28.48
N ARG A 98 -4.59 3.15 -28.36
CA ARG A 98 -3.88 3.80 -27.25
C ARG A 98 -4.28 5.27 -27.07
N PHE A 99 -4.55 6.01 -28.14
CA PHE A 99 -4.97 7.40 -28.02
C PHE A 99 -6.29 7.57 -27.24
N HIS A 100 -7.27 6.67 -27.42
CA HIS A 100 -8.52 6.70 -26.65
C HIS A 100 -8.26 6.39 -25.18
N LYS A 101 -7.38 5.43 -24.88
CA LYS A 101 -6.97 5.10 -23.51
C LYS A 101 -6.35 6.32 -22.82
N LEU A 102 -5.38 6.96 -23.48
CA LEU A 102 -4.73 8.18 -22.99
C LEU A 102 -5.75 9.29 -22.72
N GLN A 103 -6.74 9.45 -23.60
CA GLN A 103 -7.76 10.49 -23.44
C GLN A 103 -8.72 10.16 -22.29
N ASN A 104 -9.15 8.91 -22.13
CA ASN A 104 -9.98 8.49 -20.99
C ASN A 104 -9.25 8.65 -19.65
N VAL A 105 -7.96 8.31 -19.59
CA VAL A 105 -7.15 8.60 -18.40
C VAL A 105 -7.03 10.11 -18.18
N GLN A 106 -6.80 10.89 -19.24
CA GLN A 106 -6.69 12.34 -19.15
C GLN A 106 -7.96 12.98 -18.56
N ILE A 107 -9.14 12.54 -19.00
CA ILE A 107 -10.44 12.99 -18.44
C ILE A 107 -10.48 12.78 -16.92
N ALA A 108 -10.05 11.60 -16.44
CA ALA A 108 -10.02 11.31 -15.00
C ALA A 108 -9.01 12.20 -14.25
N LEU A 109 -7.82 12.42 -14.81
CA LEU A 109 -6.80 13.27 -14.18
C LEU A 109 -7.23 14.74 -14.16
N ASP A 110 -7.86 15.24 -15.23
CA ASP A 110 -8.34 16.61 -15.29
C ASP A 110 -9.50 16.83 -14.34
N PHE A 111 -10.43 15.88 -14.23
CA PHE A 111 -11.49 15.95 -13.22
C PHE A 111 -10.92 16.16 -11.80
N LEU A 112 -9.87 15.40 -11.45
CA LEU A 112 -9.18 15.55 -10.17
C LEU A 112 -8.53 16.94 -10.02
N ARG A 113 -7.84 17.43 -11.07
CA ARG A 113 -7.23 18.78 -11.05
C ARG A 113 -8.27 19.89 -10.89
N HIS A 114 -9.41 19.80 -11.57
CA HIS A 114 -10.50 20.76 -11.44
C HIS A 114 -11.05 20.82 -10.00
N ARG A 115 -11.03 19.67 -9.29
CA ARG A 115 -11.35 19.58 -7.86
C ARG A 115 -10.18 19.92 -6.92
N GLN A 116 -9.16 20.64 -7.43
CA GLN A 116 -8.00 21.10 -6.67
C GLN A 116 -7.12 19.96 -6.09
N VAL A 117 -7.18 18.76 -6.68
CA VAL A 117 -6.32 17.64 -6.30
C VAL A 117 -4.94 17.79 -6.96
N LYS A 118 -3.89 17.76 -6.14
CA LYS A 118 -2.50 17.87 -6.62
C LYS A 118 -1.98 16.52 -7.11
N LEU A 119 -1.84 16.37 -8.42
CA LEU A 119 -1.25 15.21 -9.09
C LEU A 119 0.23 15.47 -9.42
N VAL A 120 1.12 15.31 -8.44
CA VAL A 120 2.56 15.53 -8.62
C VAL A 120 3.18 14.36 -9.38
N ASN A 121 3.80 14.64 -10.54
CA ASN A 121 4.50 13.67 -11.37
C ASN A 121 3.64 12.46 -11.82
N ILE A 122 2.35 12.69 -12.08
CA ILE A 122 1.47 11.67 -12.68
C ILE A 122 0.92 12.22 -14.00
N ARG A 123 1.25 11.54 -15.09
CA ARG A 123 0.75 11.82 -16.44
C ARG A 123 -0.21 10.72 -16.90
N ASN A 124 -0.92 10.96 -18.00
CA ASN A 124 -1.87 9.99 -18.53
C ASN A 124 -1.19 8.76 -19.14
N ASP A 125 -0.02 8.92 -19.76
CA ASP A 125 0.78 7.83 -20.31
C ASP A 125 1.33 6.89 -19.24
N ASP A 126 1.71 7.42 -18.07
CA ASP A 126 2.13 6.59 -16.93
C ASP A 126 1.08 5.55 -16.53
N ILE A 127 -0.19 5.95 -16.56
CA ILE A 127 -1.31 5.10 -16.15
C ILE A 127 -1.77 4.22 -17.32
N ALA A 128 -1.85 4.76 -18.53
CA ALA A 128 -2.25 3.99 -19.71
C ALA A 128 -1.24 2.88 -20.06
N ASP A 129 0.04 3.10 -19.77
CA ASP A 129 1.10 2.12 -19.98
C ASP A 129 1.30 1.20 -18.75
N GLY A 130 0.60 1.44 -17.64
CA GLY A 130 0.52 0.52 -16.50
C GLY A 130 1.67 0.64 -15.49
N ASN A 131 2.25 1.83 -15.30
CA ASN A 131 3.30 2.04 -14.31
C ASN A 131 2.79 1.71 -12.89
N PRO A 132 3.30 0.66 -12.22
CA PRO A 132 2.74 0.20 -10.95
C PRO A 132 2.80 1.24 -9.83
N LYS A 133 3.93 1.94 -9.72
CA LYS A 133 4.18 2.92 -8.66
C LYS A 133 3.27 4.14 -8.82
N LEU A 134 3.16 4.66 -10.04
CA LEU A 134 2.33 5.83 -10.32
C LEU A 134 0.83 5.48 -10.29
N THR A 135 0.46 4.26 -10.65
CA THR A 135 -0.92 3.75 -10.48
C THR A 135 -1.31 3.67 -9.01
N LEU A 136 -0.46 3.11 -8.14
CA LEU A 136 -0.70 3.13 -6.70
C LEU A 136 -0.75 4.57 -6.16
N GLY A 137 0.14 5.44 -6.61
CA GLY A 137 0.15 6.85 -6.26
C GLY A 137 -1.16 7.57 -6.63
N LEU A 138 -1.70 7.31 -7.82
CA LEU A 138 -2.98 7.86 -8.26
C LEU A 138 -4.14 7.38 -7.38
N ILE A 139 -4.25 6.07 -7.16
CA ILE A 139 -5.34 5.52 -6.32
C ILE A 139 -5.23 6.03 -4.88
N TRP A 140 -4.02 6.13 -4.34
CA TRP A 140 -3.80 6.74 -3.03
C TRP A 140 -4.29 8.19 -2.99
N THR A 141 -3.97 9.00 -4.00
CA THR A 141 -4.44 10.38 -4.09
C THR A 141 -5.97 10.47 -4.15
N ILE A 142 -6.63 9.58 -4.89
CA ILE A 142 -8.11 9.49 -4.96
C ILE A 142 -8.68 9.14 -3.58
N ILE A 143 -8.15 8.12 -2.90
CA ILE A 143 -8.56 7.72 -1.55
C ILE A 143 -8.42 8.90 -0.57
N LEU A 144 -7.26 9.57 -0.61
CA LEU A 144 -6.96 10.67 0.27
C LEU A 144 -7.98 11.81 0.08
N HIS A 145 -8.30 12.16 -1.16
CA HIS A 145 -9.24 13.25 -1.44
C HIS A 145 -10.69 12.89 -1.05
N PHE A 146 -11.20 11.76 -1.52
CA PHE A 146 -12.64 11.44 -1.38
C PHE A 146 -13.01 10.82 -0.04
N GLN A 147 -12.15 10.01 0.55
CA GLN A 147 -12.49 9.32 1.80
C GLN A 147 -11.83 9.99 2.99
N VAL A 148 -10.55 10.36 2.89
CA VAL A 148 -9.82 10.84 4.06
C VAL A 148 -10.11 12.32 4.30
N SER A 149 -9.92 13.19 3.29
CA SER A 149 -10.16 14.62 3.44
C SER A 149 -11.64 14.94 3.72
N SER A 150 -12.58 14.28 3.03
CA SER A 150 -14.02 14.47 3.30
C SER A 150 -14.41 13.99 4.70
N SER A 151 -14.15 12.72 5.06
CA SER A 151 -14.58 12.18 6.35
C SER A 151 -13.87 12.83 7.54
N ILE A 152 -12.63 13.30 7.38
CA ILE A 152 -11.92 14.02 8.44
C ILE A 152 -12.44 15.45 8.61
N SER A 153 -12.98 16.05 7.56
CA SER A 153 -13.68 17.34 7.70
C SER A 153 -14.96 17.19 8.54
N ASP A 154 -15.61 16.01 8.45
CA ASP A 154 -16.78 15.67 9.27
C ASP A 154 -16.42 15.26 10.71
N ILE A 155 -15.16 14.90 10.97
CA ILE A 155 -14.63 14.74 12.34
C ILE A 155 -14.52 16.15 12.94
N GLN A 156 -15.65 16.71 13.36
CA GLN A 156 -15.75 17.94 14.14
C GLN A 156 -15.16 17.70 15.53
N ILE A 157 -13.83 17.64 15.62
CA ILE A 157 -13.19 17.70 16.92
C ILE A 157 -13.07 19.18 17.29
N ILE A 158 -13.94 19.59 18.22
CA ILE A 158 -13.92 20.89 18.86
C ILE A 158 -12.53 21.13 19.47
N GLY A 159 -11.90 22.25 19.10
CA GLY A 159 -10.65 22.74 19.71
C GLY A 159 -9.34 22.26 19.07
N LEU A 160 -9.33 21.78 17.82
CA LEU A 160 -8.09 21.43 17.12
C LEU A 160 -7.54 22.56 16.23
N PRO A 161 -6.20 22.61 16.08
CA PRO A 161 -5.56 23.45 15.07
C PRO A 161 -6.06 23.11 13.65
N GLU A 162 -6.37 24.15 12.87
CA GLU A 162 -6.88 24.00 11.50
C GLU A 162 -5.83 23.40 10.54
N ASP A 163 -4.55 23.55 10.86
CA ASP A 163 -3.39 23.16 10.05
C ASP A 163 -2.99 21.68 10.16
N MET A 164 -3.64 20.91 11.03
CA MET A 164 -3.37 19.48 11.14
C MET A 164 -3.69 18.73 9.85
N THR A 165 -2.76 17.88 9.42
CA THR A 165 -2.96 16.98 8.29
C THR A 165 -4.05 15.96 8.58
N ALA A 166 -4.65 15.42 7.52
CA ALA A 166 -5.56 14.27 7.60
C ALA A 166 -5.00 13.11 8.44
N LYS A 167 -3.71 12.78 8.27
CA LYS A 167 -3.07 11.70 9.02
C LYS A 167 -3.05 12.00 10.52
N GLU A 168 -2.72 13.22 10.91
CA GLU A 168 -2.65 13.62 12.32
C GLU A 168 -4.03 13.65 12.97
N LYS A 169 -5.04 14.18 12.26
CA LYS A 169 -6.43 14.16 12.72
C LYS A 169 -6.93 12.73 12.96
N LEU A 170 -6.65 11.81 12.03
CA LEU A 170 -7.02 10.40 12.20
C LEU A 170 -6.24 9.73 13.35
N LEU A 171 -4.98 10.09 13.56
CA LEU A 171 -4.17 9.54 14.64
C LEU A 171 -4.75 9.97 15.99
N LEU A 172 -5.06 11.26 16.11
CA LEU A 172 -5.68 11.81 17.31
C LEU A 172 -7.06 11.21 17.58
N TRP A 173 -7.88 11.06 16.54
CA TRP A 173 -9.16 10.34 16.65
C TRP A 173 -8.93 8.92 17.21
N SER A 174 -7.96 8.18 16.65
CA SER A 174 -7.64 6.83 17.10
C SER A 174 -7.23 6.80 18.57
N GLN A 175 -6.39 7.75 19.00
CA GLN A 175 -5.97 7.90 20.39
C GLN A 175 -7.15 8.13 21.34
N ARG A 176 -8.06 9.04 20.98
CA ARG A 176 -9.27 9.33 21.78
C ARG A 176 -10.24 8.16 21.84
N MET A 177 -10.41 7.44 20.75
CA MET A 177 -11.28 6.26 20.70
C MET A 177 -10.80 5.15 21.63
N THR A 178 -9.48 5.04 21.82
CA THR A 178 -8.85 4.05 22.67
C THR A 178 -8.44 4.58 24.04
N ASP A 179 -8.80 5.82 24.36
CA ASP A 179 -8.53 6.40 25.67
C ASP A 179 -9.32 5.67 26.77
N GLY A 180 -8.64 5.38 27.87
CA GLY A 180 -9.17 4.58 28.99
C GLY A 180 -9.03 3.05 28.85
N TYR A 181 -8.58 2.51 27.72
CA TYR A 181 -8.29 1.07 27.62
C TYR A 181 -6.89 0.75 28.16
N GLN A 182 -6.82 -0.17 29.14
CA GLN A 182 -5.54 -0.55 29.75
C GLN A 182 -4.60 -1.24 28.74
N ASN A 183 -3.32 -0.86 28.77
CA ASN A 183 -2.26 -1.42 27.92
C ASN A 183 -2.51 -1.27 26.41
N ILE A 184 -3.28 -0.26 26.01
CA ILE A 184 -3.53 0.10 24.61
C ILE A 184 -3.02 1.52 24.37
N ARG A 185 -2.19 1.68 23.33
CA ARG A 185 -1.65 2.98 22.93
C ARG A 185 -1.55 3.07 21.41
N CYS A 186 -1.96 4.20 20.85
CA CYS A 186 -1.89 4.47 19.42
C CYS A 186 -0.87 5.56 19.12
N ASP A 187 0.33 5.18 18.66
CA ASP A 187 1.40 6.13 18.33
C ASP A 187 1.58 6.31 16.81
N ASN A 188 1.13 5.35 16.00
CA ASN A 188 1.32 5.35 14.55
C ASN A 188 0.33 4.42 13.83
N PHE A 189 0.30 4.45 12.50
CA PHE A 189 -0.49 3.56 11.64
C PHE A 189 0.26 2.31 11.14
N THR A 190 1.28 1.88 11.86
CA THR A 190 2.07 0.69 11.51
C THR A 190 2.16 -0.27 12.68
N THR A 191 3.15 -0.11 13.56
CA THR A 191 3.42 -1.04 14.66
C THR A 191 2.34 -1.04 15.73
N SER A 192 1.67 0.09 15.96
CA SER A 192 0.63 0.21 17.01
C SER A 192 -0.56 -0.70 16.75
N TRP A 193 -0.86 -1.01 15.49
CA TRP A 193 -2.02 -1.80 15.07
C TRP A 193 -1.71 -3.29 14.90
N ARG A 194 -0.45 -3.68 15.12
CA ARG A 194 0.06 -5.02 14.76
C ARG A 194 -0.56 -6.14 15.58
N ASP A 195 -0.84 -5.90 16.86
CA ASP A 195 -1.41 -6.92 17.77
C ASP A 195 -2.94 -6.98 17.74
N GLY A 196 -3.58 -6.12 16.95
CA GLY A 196 -5.03 -6.08 16.77
C GLY A 196 -5.83 -5.46 17.92
N LYS A 197 -5.21 -5.10 19.05
CA LYS A 197 -5.93 -4.57 20.21
C LYS A 197 -6.60 -3.23 19.93
N LEU A 198 -5.92 -2.35 19.18
CA LEU A 198 -6.50 -1.06 18.76
C LEU A 198 -7.78 -1.25 17.94
N PHE A 199 -7.83 -2.23 17.03
CA PHE A 199 -9.04 -2.50 16.26
C PHE A 199 -10.20 -2.89 17.17
N ASN A 200 -9.96 -3.80 18.13
CA ASN A 200 -10.98 -4.23 19.08
C ASN A 200 -11.48 -3.07 19.97
N ALA A 201 -10.57 -2.24 20.48
CA ALA A 201 -10.92 -1.11 21.32
C ALA A 201 -11.77 -0.07 20.60
N VAL A 202 -11.43 0.25 19.33
CA VAL A 202 -12.21 1.17 18.50
C VAL A 202 -13.62 0.62 18.25
N ILE A 203 -13.76 -0.66 17.95
CA ILE A 203 -15.07 -1.30 17.73
C ILE A 203 -15.90 -1.28 19.01
N HIS A 204 -15.33 -1.69 20.14
CA HIS A 204 -16.02 -1.75 21.43
C HIS A 204 -16.53 -0.38 21.89
N LYS A 205 -15.82 0.71 21.57
CA LYS A 205 -16.25 2.08 21.92
C LYS A 205 -17.48 2.57 21.14
N HIS A 206 -17.80 1.93 20.00
CA HIS A 206 -18.92 2.30 19.11
C HIS A 206 -20.10 1.32 19.17
N GLN A 207 -20.03 0.30 20.04
CA GLN A 207 -21.16 -0.57 20.39
C GLN A 207 -21.91 0.01 21.59
#